data_AF-A0A327NMZ7-F1
#
_entry.id   AF-A0A327NMZ7-F1
#
_cell.length_a   1.000
_cell.length_b   1.000
_cell.length_c   1.000
_cell.angle_alpha   90.00
_cell.angle_beta   90.00
_cell.angle_gamma   90.00
#
_symmetry.space_group_name_H-M   'P 1'
#
loop_
_entity.id
_entity.type
_entity.pdbx_description
1 polymer ?
#
loop_
_entity_poly.entity_id
_entity_poly.type
_entity_poly.pdbx_seq_one_letter_code
_entity_poly.pdbx_strand_id
1 'polypeptide(L)'
;MKRILNYFSNPLLKIPLLAGLLTGVLCFLYFLALYAIGVPALGNIRVLDYGIHIIVMIATIWYYRKYIGHGRLHLWEGLTIGYVLNTVAALVTSWLIYLFVTQIDPGVFAEYVVNSKKLLLEAKKQITDQFGPETFAEQWQKVTSMQPSVLLPDELTKKTALAVLPVLIISLIFRKQDYSVLQ
;
A
#
# COMPACT_ATOMS: atom_id res chain seq x y z
N MET A 1 -13.62 9.03 24.94
CA MET A 1 -13.45 9.68 23.61
C MET A 1 -12.43 10.82 23.60
N LYS A 2 -12.50 11.85 24.46
CA LYS A 2 -11.54 12.99 24.46
C LYS A 2 -10.06 12.59 24.53
N ARG A 3 -9.72 11.55 25.30
CA ARG A 3 -8.34 11.04 25.45
C ARG A 3 -7.77 10.40 24.17
N ILE A 4 -8.63 9.76 23.36
CA ILE A 4 -8.24 9.11 22.09
C ILE A 4 -8.01 10.16 21.00
N LEU A 5 -8.90 11.16 20.91
CA LEU A 5 -8.76 12.28 19.96
C LEU A 5 -7.49 13.11 20.22
N ASN A 6 -7.12 13.30 21.49
CA ASN A 6 -5.87 13.99 21.82
C ASN A 6 -4.61 13.23 21.38
N TYR A 7 -4.66 11.89 21.29
CA TYR A 7 -3.54 11.08 20.81
C TYR A 7 -3.30 11.28 19.31
N PHE A 8 -4.37 11.31 18.52
CA PHE A 8 -4.33 11.63 17.08
C PHE A 8 -4.00 13.09 16.78
N SER A 9 -4.07 13.97 17.79
CA SER A 9 -3.67 15.36 17.67
C SER A 9 -2.15 15.55 17.70
N ASN A 10 -1.40 14.53 18.12
CA ASN A 10 0.05 14.58 18.15
C ASN A 10 0.61 14.66 16.71
N PRO A 11 1.53 15.60 16.40
CA PRO A 11 2.08 15.77 15.06
C PRO A 11 2.70 14.49 14.47
N LEU A 12 3.21 13.59 15.32
CA LEU A 12 3.73 12.28 14.94
C LEU A 12 2.71 11.36 14.26
N LEU A 13 1.42 11.53 14.56
CA LEU A 13 0.34 10.72 13.98
C LEU A 13 -0.52 11.53 13.03
N LYS A 14 -0.82 12.79 13.36
CA LYS A 14 -1.67 13.65 12.55
C LYS A 14 -1.15 13.81 11.12
N ILE A 15 0.15 14.05 10.96
CA ILE A 15 0.77 14.28 9.66
C ILE A 15 0.78 13.02 8.80
N PRO A 16 1.31 11.87 9.26
CA PRO A 16 1.27 10.65 8.44
C PRO A 16 -0.16 10.16 8.17
N LEU A 17 -1.13 10.42 9.06
CA LEU A 17 -2.54 10.12 8.78
C LEU A 17 -3.08 10.95 7.61
N LEU A 18 -2.87 12.26 7.63
CA LEU A 18 -3.30 13.15 6.54
C LEU A 18 -2.58 12.84 5.23
N ALA A 19 -1.26 12.62 5.30
CA ALA A 19 -0.45 12.24 4.15
C ALA A 19 -0.87 10.86 3.61
N GLY A 20 -1.19 9.90 4.48
CA GLY A 20 -1.69 8.58 4.10
C GLY A 20 -3.05 8.65 3.42
N LEU A 21 -3.98 9.48 3.94
CA LEU A 21 -5.27 9.74 3.30
C LEU A 21 -5.09 10.32 1.89
N LEU A 22 -4.25 11.36 1.76
CA LEU A 22 -3.93 11.96 0.47
C LEU A 22 -3.30 10.94 -0.49
N THR A 23 -2.34 10.15 -0.02
CA THR A 23 -1.68 9.11 -0.81
C THR A 23 -2.68 8.07 -1.29
N GLY A 24 -3.58 7.62 -0.42
CA GLY A 24 -4.61 6.65 -0.79
C GLY A 24 -5.55 7.17 -1.86
N VAL A 25 -5.95 8.44 -1.77
CA VAL A 25 -6.76 9.10 -2.81
C VAL A 25 -5.97 9.23 -4.11
N LEU A 26 -4.69 9.62 -4.07
CA LEU A 26 -3.84 9.71 -5.27
C LEU A 26 -3.67 8.35 -5.96
N CYS A 27 -3.46 7.28 -5.20
CA CYS A 27 -3.38 5.93 -5.75
C CYS A 27 -4.71 5.47 -6.34
N PHE A 28 -5.84 5.86 -5.75
CA PHE A 28 -7.15 5.62 -6.34
C PHE A 28 -7.38 6.42 -7.62
N LEU A 29 -6.93 7.68 -7.69
CA LEU A 29 -6.98 8.47 -8.93
C LEU A 29 -6.12 7.84 -10.03
N TYR A 30 -4.95 7.29 -9.67
CA TYR A 30 -4.12 6.52 -10.61
C TYR A 30 -4.86 5.28 -11.13
N PHE A 31 -5.55 4.55 -10.26
CA PHE A 31 -6.42 3.44 -10.64
C PHE A 31 -7.53 3.87 -11.62
N LEU A 32 -8.21 4.99 -11.35
CA LEU A 32 -9.23 5.55 -12.24
C LEU A 32 -8.65 5.99 -13.58
N ALA A 33 -7.44 6.54 -13.61
CA ALA A 33 -6.77 6.91 -14.85
C ALA A 33 -6.47 5.69 -15.72
N LEU A 34 -6.00 4.58 -15.12
CA LEU A 34 -5.80 3.32 -15.85
C LEU A 34 -7.13 2.78 -16.41
N TYR A 35 -8.18 2.81 -15.59
CA TYR A 35 -9.53 2.41 -16.00
C TYR A 35 -10.03 3.26 -17.18
N ALA A 36 -9.86 4.58 -17.15
CA ALA A 36 -10.29 5.48 -18.22
C ALA A 36 -9.55 5.25 -19.56
N ILE A 37 -8.32 4.75 -19.52
CA ILE A 37 -7.49 4.44 -20.71
C ILE A 37 -7.77 3.00 -21.21
N GLY A 38 -8.59 2.22 -20.50
CA GLY A 38 -8.92 0.84 -20.87
C GLY A 38 -7.80 -0.16 -20.60
N VAL A 39 -6.82 0.20 -19.77
CA VAL A 39 -5.76 -0.72 -19.33
C VAL A 39 -6.27 -1.48 -18.11
N PRO A 40 -6.02 -2.80 -17.98
CA PRO A 40 -6.45 -3.58 -16.83
C PRO A 40 -5.98 -2.95 -15.51
N ALA A 41 -6.91 -2.28 -14.83
CA ALA A 41 -6.60 -1.45 -13.69
C ALA A 41 -6.30 -2.29 -12.44
N LEU A 42 -6.76 -3.54 -12.40
CA LEU A 42 -6.43 -4.54 -11.38
C LEU A 42 -5.34 -5.48 -11.91
N GLY A 43 -4.20 -5.57 -11.22
CA GLY A 43 -3.11 -6.47 -11.60
C GLY A 43 -1.72 -5.90 -11.33
N ASN A 44 -0.70 -6.45 -11.99
CA ASN A 44 0.70 -6.14 -11.71
C ASN A 44 1.11 -4.69 -12.08
N ILE A 45 0.39 -4.04 -12.99
CA ILE A 45 0.65 -2.65 -13.38
C ILE A 45 0.51 -1.68 -12.20
N ARG A 46 -0.29 -2.06 -11.19
CA ARG A 46 -0.49 -1.25 -9.99
C ARG A 46 0.75 -1.14 -9.12
N VAL A 47 1.78 -1.98 -9.29
CA VAL A 47 3.05 -1.83 -8.56
C VAL A 47 3.68 -0.45 -8.80
N LEU A 48 3.38 0.21 -9.94
CA LEU A 48 3.82 1.59 -10.20
C LEU A 48 3.18 2.63 -9.27
N ASP A 49 1.98 2.36 -8.72
CA ASP A 49 1.32 3.22 -7.72
C ASP A 49 2.13 3.33 -6.42
N TYR A 50 3.04 2.38 -6.21
CA TYR A 50 3.94 2.35 -5.07
C TYR A 50 5.02 3.43 -5.17
N GLY A 51 5.35 3.91 -6.37
CA GLY A 51 6.19 5.09 -6.55
C GLY A 51 5.59 6.33 -5.87
N ILE A 52 4.26 6.48 -5.90
CA ILE A 52 3.54 7.56 -5.21
C ILE A 52 3.73 7.42 -3.70
N HIS A 53 3.65 6.21 -3.16
CA HIS A 53 3.89 5.95 -1.74
C HIS A 53 5.27 6.42 -1.31
N ILE A 54 6.31 6.08 -2.09
CA ILE A 54 7.71 6.46 -1.79
C ILE A 54 7.88 7.98 -1.81
N ILE A 55 7.37 8.66 -2.85
CA ILE A 55 7.51 10.12 -2.98
C ILE A 55 6.83 10.84 -1.81
N VAL A 56 5.58 10.47 -1.50
CA VAL A 56 4.85 11.11 -0.40
C VAL A 56 5.47 10.77 0.95
N MET A 57 5.99 9.54 1.13
CA MET A 57 6.68 9.13 2.34
C MET A 57 7.96 9.95 2.58
N ILE A 58 8.80 10.13 1.56
CA ILE A 58 9.99 10.98 1.63
C ILE A 58 9.60 12.42 1.97
N ALA A 59 8.60 12.98 1.27
CA ALA A 59 8.13 14.34 1.51
C ALA A 59 7.60 14.51 2.94
N THR A 60 6.88 13.53 3.46
CA THR A 60 6.30 13.55 4.80
C THR A 60 7.37 13.47 5.88
N ILE A 61 8.34 12.57 5.75
CA ILE A 61 9.46 12.43 6.69
C ILE A 61 10.35 13.68 6.66
N TRP A 62 10.63 14.23 5.46
CA TRP A 62 11.36 15.48 5.31
C TRP A 62 10.64 16.66 5.99
N TYR A 63 9.33 16.79 5.75
CA TYR A 63 8.50 17.83 6.34
C TYR A 63 8.50 17.72 7.87
N TYR A 64 8.27 16.53 8.41
CA TYR A 64 8.29 16.28 9.85
C TYR A 64 9.66 16.66 10.45
N ARG A 65 10.76 16.21 9.84
CA ARG A 65 12.11 16.55 10.30
C ARG A 65 12.36 18.06 10.29
N LYS A 66 11.97 18.76 9.22
CA LYS A 66 12.26 20.19 9.05
C LYS A 66 11.46 21.07 10.00
N TYR A 67 10.16 20.82 10.14
CA TYR A 67 9.24 21.73 10.82
C TYR A 67 8.89 21.32 12.25
N ILE A 68 9.03 20.04 12.62
CA ILE A 68 8.66 19.54 13.96
C ILE A 68 9.88 19.05 14.72
N GLY A 69 10.70 18.21 14.09
CA GLY A 69 11.93 17.70 14.70
C GLY A 69 13.06 18.74 14.79
N HIS A 70 12.84 19.98 14.33
CA HIS A 70 13.83 21.06 14.28
C HIS A 70 15.17 20.62 13.63
N GLY A 71 15.08 19.81 12.57
CA GLY A 71 16.21 19.26 11.84
C GLY A 71 16.73 17.91 12.38
N ARG A 72 16.19 17.43 13.51
CA ARG A 72 16.48 16.11 14.10
C ARG A 72 15.35 15.13 13.80
N LEU A 73 15.69 13.85 13.75
CA LEU A 73 14.75 12.75 13.54
C LEU A 73 15.35 11.47 14.13
N HIS A 74 14.66 10.84 15.06
CA HIS A 74 14.98 9.50 15.52
C HIS A 74 14.53 8.45 14.50
N LEU A 75 15.25 7.33 14.44
CA LEU A 75 14.91 6.23 13.52
C LEU A 75 13.47 5.75 13.71
N TRP A 76 13.04 5.59 14.96
CA TRP A 76 11.69 5.11 15.28
C TRP A 76 10.59 6.10 14.86
N GLU A 77 10.87 7.41 14.84
CA GLU A 77 9.92 8.42 14.35
C GLU A 77 9.72 8.27 12.84
N GLY A 78 10.82 8.12 12.08
CA GLY A 78 10.76 7.85 10.64
C GLY A 78 10.00 6.55 10.33
N LEU A 79 10.30 5.48 11.07
CA LEU A 79 9.61 4.19 10.91
C LEU A 79 8.11 4.34 11.20
N THR A 80 7.75 5.01 12.29
CA THR A 80 6.34 5.22 12.68
C THR A 80 5.60 6.02 11.61
N ILE A 81 6.17 7.13 11.14
CA ILE A 81 5.57 7.96 10.08
C ILE A 81 5.38 7.15 8.81
N GLY A 82 6.41 6.41 8.38
CA GLY A 82 6.36 5.59 7.17
C GLY A 82 5.32 4.48 7.23
N TYR A 83 5.27 3.72 8.33
CA TYR A 83 4.30 2.64 8.51
C TYR A 83 2.87 3.16 8.65
N VAL A 84 2.64 4.21 9.45
CA VAL A 84 1.29 4.79 9.61
C VAL A 84 0.79 5.33 8.27
N LEU A 85 1.61 6.08 7.54
CA LEU A 85 1.25 6.58 6.21
C LEU A 85 0.90 5.43 5.27
N ASN A 86 1.76 4.40 5.18
CA ASN A 86 1.55 3.27 4.28
C ASN A 86 0.27 2.50 4.62
N THR A 87 0.05 2.18 5.90
CA THR A 87 -1.14 1.44 6.33
C THR A 87 -2.42 2.23 6.03
N VAL A 88 -2.44 3.54 6.31
CA VAL A 88 -3.60 4.39 6.01
C VAL A 88 -3.82 4.48 4.50
N ALA A 89 -2.77 4.70 3.73
CA ALA A 89 -2.85 4.79 2.27
C ALA A 89 -3.37 3.48 1.66
N ALA A 90 -2.85 2.34 2.11
CA ALA A 90 -3.31 1.02 1.69
C ALA A 90 -4.79 0.81 2.04
N LEU A 91 -5.19 1.05 3.28
CA LEU A 91 -6.60 0.89 3.69
C LEU A 91 -7.55 1.76 2.88
N VAL A 92 -7.22 3.05 2.69
CA VAL A 92 -8.04 3.99 1.93
C VAL A 92 -8.14 3.56 0.47
N THR A 93 -7.01 3.21 -0.16
CA THR A 93 -6.99 2.75 -1.55
C THR A 93 -7.83 1.47 -1.71
N SER A 94 -7.63 0.48 -0.84
CA SER A 94 -8.34 -0.79 -0.92
C SER A 94 -9.84 -0.63 -0.75
N TRP A 95 -10.28 0.24 0.17
CA TRP A 95 -11.70 0.53 0.37
C TRP A 95 -12.31 1.26 -0.83
N LEU A 96 -11.61 2.25 -1.38
CA LEU A 96 -12.10 2.98 -2.56
C LEU A 96 -12.23 2.06 -3.77
N ILE A 97 -11.25 1.17 -4.00
CA ILE A 97 -11.30 0.20 -5.10
C ILE A 97 -12.39 -0.84 -4.87
N TYR A 98 -12.54 -1.35 -3.64
CA TYR A 98 -13.63 -2.26 -3.30
C TYR A 98 -14.99 -1.63 -3.57
N LEU A 99 -15.21 -0.38 -3.15
CA LEU A 99 -16.45 0.36 -3.42
C LEU A 99 -16.67 0.60 -4.91
N PHE A 100 -15.62 0.95 -5.65
CA PHE A 100 -15.70 1.15 -7.09
C PHE A 100 -16.13 -0.13 -7.82
N VAL A 101 -15.47 -1.24 -7.52
CA VAL A 101 -15.74 -2.55 -8.12
C VAL A 101 -17.12 -3.09 -7.74
N THR A 102 -17.59 -2.82 -6.52
CA THR A 102 -18.88 -3.34 -6.06
C THR A 102 -20.07 -2.49 -6.47
N GLN A 103 -19.91 -1.15 -6.55
CA GLN A 103 -21.03 -0.22 -6.74
C GLN A 103 -21.05 0.46 -8.12
N ILE A 104 -19.90 0.59 -8.80
CA ILE A 104 -19.80 1.35 -10.05
C ILE A 104 -19.64 0.40 -11.23
N ASP A 105 -18.61 -0.45 -11.22
CA ASP A 105 -18.34 -1.37 -12.32
C ASP A 105 -17.83 -2.75 -11.84
N PRO A 106 -18.75 -3.71 -11.65
CA PRO A 106 -18.41 -5.11 -11.34
C PRO A 106 -17.64 -5.82 -12.46
N GLY A 107 -17.72 -5.31 -13.69
CA GLY A 107 -17.04 -5.87 -14.86
C GLY A 107 -15.52 -5.83 -14.70
N VAL A 108 -14.97 -4.81 -14.04
CA VAL A 108 -13.54 -4.68 -13.77
C VAL A 108 -13.00 -5.86 -12.95
N PHE A 109 -13.77 -6.36 -11.99
CA PHE A 109 -13.38 -7.53 -11.22
C PHE A 109 -13.59 -8.84 -11.98
N ALA A 110 -14.65 -8.94 -12.77
CA ALA A 110 -14.83 -10.09 -13.64
C ALA A 110 -13.66 -10.25 -14.62
N GLU A 111 -13.22 -9.14 -15.22
CA GLU A 111 -12.04 -9.10 -16.09
C GLU A 111 -10.77 -9.49 -15.33
N TYR A 112 -10.59 -8.98 -14.11
CA TYR A 112 -9.47 -9.36 -13.24
C TYR A 112 -9.43 -10.86 -12.95
N VAL A 113 -10.58 -11.49 -12.67
CA VAL A 113 -10.68 -12.94 -12.43
C VAL A 113 -10.33 -13.71 -13.71
N VAL A 114 -10.82 -13.27 -14.88
CA VAL A 114 -10.49 -13.89 -16.17
C VAL A 114 -8.99 -13.79 -16.47
N ASN A 115 -8.41 -12.61 -16.32
CA ASN A 115 -6.98 -12.37 -16.53
C ASN A 115 -6.12 -13.18 -15.55
N SER A 116 -6.54 -13.30 -14.30
CA SER A 116 -5.86 -14.12 -13.29
C SER A 116 -5.90 -15.62 -13.62
N LYS A 117 -7.04 -16.13 -14.11
CA LYS A 117 -7.14 -17.53 -14.59
C LYS A 117 -6.25 -17.78 -15.79
N LYS A 118 -6.19 -16.83 -16.73
CA LYS A 118 -5.32 -16.91 -17.90
C LYS A 118 -3.85 -17.01 -17.49
N LEU A 119 -3.39 -16.12 -16.62
CA LEU A 119 -2.02 -16.13 -16.09
C LEU A 119 -1.69 -17.45 -15.38
N LEU A 120 -2.65 -17.98 -14.61
CA LEU A 120 -2.49 -19.25 -13.91
C LEU A 120 -2.37 -20.44 -14.89
N LEU A 121 -3.13 -20.44 -15.99
CA LEU A 121 -3.02 -21.45 -17.04
C LEU A 121 -1.68 -21.37 -17.78
N GLU A 122 -1.19 -20.17 -18.08
CA GLU A 122 0.12 -19.96 -18.68
C GLU A 122 1.24 -20.47 -17.77
N ALA A 123 1.11 -20.26 -16.45
CA ALA A 123 2.05 -20.74 -15.45
C ALA A 123 1.84 -22.22 -15.03
N LYS A 124 0.79 -22.90 -15.52
CA LYS A 124 0.39 -24.24 -15.04
C LYS A 124 1.53 -25.24 -15.08
N LYS A 125 2.27 -25.31 -16.19
CA LYS A 125 3.38 -26.24 -16.37
C LYS A 125 4.46 -25.99 -15.30
N GLN A 126 4.89 -24.74 -15.17
CA GLN A 126 5.89 -24.35 -14.18
C GLN A 126 5.45 -24.63 -12.75
N ILE A 127 4.19 -24.32 -12.40
CA ILE A 127 3.66 -24.54 -11.05
C ILE A 127 3.58 -26.03 -10.75
N THR A 128 3.10 -26.83 -11.70
CA THR A 128 2.98 -28.29 -11.53
C THR A 128 4.36 -28.95 -11.38
N ASP A 129 5.34 -28.50 -12.16
CA ASP A 129 6.70 -29.05 -12.14
C ASP A 129 7.48 -28.65 -10.87
N GLN A 130 7.26 -27.44 -10.32
CA GLN A 130 7.96 -26.94 -9.13
C GLN A 130 7.28 -27.26 -7.80
N PHE A 131 5.95 -27.20 -7.77
CA PHE A 131 5.15 -27.26 -6.53
C PHE A 131 4.10 -28.37 -6.54
N GLY A 132 4.02 -29.15 -7.61
CA GLY A 132 3.08 -30.25 -7.76
C GLY A 132 1.69 -29.83 -8.25
N PRO A 133 0.90 -30.80 -8.76
CA PRO A 133 -0.43 -30.55 -9.33
C PRO A 133 -1.47 -30.10 -8.29
N GLU A 134 -1.28 -30.46 -7.01
CA GLU A 134 -2.18 -30.07 -5.91
C GLU A 134 -2.14 -28.55 -5.69
N THR A 135 -0.94 -27.96 -5.67
CA THR A 135 -0.75 -26.50 -5.53
C THR A 135 -1.45 -25.72 -6.65
N PHE A 136 -1.41 -26.24 -7.88
CA PHE A 136 -2.15 -25.65 -9.00
C PHE A 136 -3.66 -25.72 -8.77
N ALA A 137 -4.19 -26.87 -8.34
CA ALA A 137 -5.61 -27.06 -8.08
C ALA A 137 -6.12 -26.11 -6.98
N GLU A 138 -5.35 -25.93 -5.90
CA GLU A 138 -5.68 -24.98 -4.83
C GLU A 138 -5.72 -23.54 -5.33
N GLN A 139 -4.71 -23.10 -6.10
CA GLN A 139 -4.68 -21.75 -6.67
C GLN A 139 -5.84 -21.53 -7.65
N TRP A 140 -6.16 -22.54 -8.45
CA TRP A 140 -7.27 -22.49 -9.40
C TRP A 140 -8.62 -22.32 -8.68
N GLN A 141 -8.82 -23.05 -7.58
CA GLN A 141 -10.02 -22.93 -6.76
C GLN A 141 -10.10 -21.57 -6.07
N LYS A 142 -8.97 -21.04 -5.55
CA LYS A 142 -8.90 -19.70 -4.94
C LYS A 142 -9.29 -18.60 -5.93
N VAL A 143 -8.78 -18.64 -7.15
CA VAL A 143 -9.13 -17.65 -8.19
C VAL A 143 -10.60 -17.81 -8.63
N THR A 144 -11.10 -19.04 -8.70
CA THR A 144 -12.48 -19.31 -9.15
C THR A 144 -13.54 -18.90 -8.12
N SER A 145 -13.23 -19.02 -6.84
CA SER A 145 -14.12 -18.64 -5.72
C SER A 145 -13.85 -17.24 -5.18
N MET A 146 -12.99 -16.47 -5.84
CA MET A 146 -12.57 -15.15 -5.36
C MET A 146 -13.74 -14.17 -5.35
N GLN A 147 -13.95 -13.52 -4.22
CA GLN A 147 -14.91 -12.44 -4.03
C GLN A 147 -14.18 -11.08 -4.07
N PRO A 148 -14.83 -9.97 -4.44
CA PRO A 148 -14.22 -8.64 -4.42
C PRO A 148 -13.64 -8.24 -3.06
N SER A 149 -14.15 -8.80 -1.96
CA SER A 149 -13.62 -8.58 -0.61
C SER A 149 -12.18 -9.03 -0.43
N VAL A 150 -11.68 -9.96 -1.27
CA VAL A 150 -10.29 -10.43 -1.25
C VAL A 150 -9.31 -9.31 -1.63
N LEU A 151 -9.75 -8.29 -2.37
CA LEU A 151 -8.94 -7.13 -2.72
C LEU A 151 -8.46 -6.33 -1.50
N LEU A 152 -9.25 -6.33 -0.41
CA LEU A 152 -8.92 -5.59 0.81
C LEU A 152 -7.65 -6.13 1.50
N PRO A 153 -7.61 -7.41 1.95
CA PRO A 153 -6.41 -7.97 2.58
C PRO A 153 -5.26 -8.17 1.60
N ASP A 154 -5.53 -8.40 0.31
CA ASP A 154 -4.48 -8.60 -0.70
C ASP A 154 -3.65 -7.31 -0.88
N GLU A 155 -4.32 -6.17 -1.04
CA GLU A 155 -3.65 -4.87 -1.14
C GLU A 155 -2.91 -4.49 0.13
N LEU A 156 -3.53 -4.71 1.28
CA LEU A 156 -2.89 -4.39 2.56
C LEU A 156 -1.61 -5.19 2.75
N THR A 157 -1.65 -6.50 2.45
CA THR A 157 -0.50 -7.40 2.62
C THR A 157 0.61 -7.04 1.64
N LYS A 158 0.30 -6.86 0.36
CA LYS A 158 1.28 -6.53 -0.68
C LYS A 158 1.95 -5.19 -0.42
N LYS A 159 1.18 -4.13 -0.16
CA LYS A 159 1.74 -2.79 0.12
C LYS A 159 2.52 -2.77 1.43
N THR A 160 2.08 -3.49 2.47
CA THR A 160 2.83 -3.58 3.73
C THR A 160 4.16 -4.32 3.54
N ALA A 161 4.18 -5.44 2.81
CA ALA A 161 5.41 -6.17 2.51
C ALA A 161 6.40 -5.30 1.69
N LEU A 162 5.90 -4.58 0.69
CA LEU A 162 6.70 -3.65 -0.11
C LEU A 162 7.18 -2.43 0.69
N ALA A 163 6.50 -2.07 1.79
CA ALA A 163 6.86 -0.95 2.65
C ALA A 163 8.01 -1.19 3.61
N VAL A 164 8.29 -2.44 3.97
CA VAL A 164 9.32 -2.75 4.97
C VAL A 164 10.68 -2.15 4.59
N LEU A 165 11.16 -2.41 3.37
CA LEU A 165 12.49 -1.94 2.94
C LEU A 165 12.55 -0.42 2.70
N PRO A 166 11.64 0.21 1.94
CA PRO A 166 11.69 1.64 1.70
C PRO A 166 11.52 2.46 2.97
N VAL A 167 10.59 2.08 3.86
CA VAL A 167 10.39 2.77 5.15
C VAL A 167 11.70 2.75 5.95
N LEU A 168 12.37 1.60 6.02
CA LEU A 168 13.65 1.48 6.72
C LEU A 168 14.74 2.35 6.09
N ILE A 169 14.92 2.26 4.77
CA ILE A 169 15.96 3.01 4.03
C ILE A 169 15.74 4.51 4.18
N ILE A 170 14.52 5.00 3.95
CA ILE A 170 14.19 6.43 4.07
C ILE A 170 14.41 6.89 5.51
N SER A 171 13.98 6.10 6.51
CA SER A 171 14.17 6.45 7.91
C SER A 171 15.65 6.52 8.31
N LEU A 172 16.50 5.66 7.74
CA LEU A 172 17.95 5.69 7.94
C LEU A 172 18.59 6.92 7.29
N ILE A 173 18.22 7.25 6.04
CA ILE A 173 18.75 8.42 5.31
C ILE A 173 18.40 9.72 6.05
N PHE A 174 17.18 9.82 6.56
CA PHE A 174 16.71 11.03 7.21
C PHE A 174 17.06 11.12 8.70
N ARG A 175 17.59 10.04 9.30
CA ARG A 175 18.02 10.01 10.70
C ARG A 175 19.08 11.08 10.96
N LYS A 176 18.82 11.95 11.93
CA LYS A 176 19.80 12.90 12.47
C LYS A 176 19.54 13.05 13.97
N GLN A 177 20.45 12.52 14.77
CA GLN A 177 20.37 12.54 16.23
C GLN A 177 21.48 13.42 16.80
N ASP A 178 21.20 14.09 17.91
CA ASP A 178 22.20 14.81 18.67
C ASP A 178 22.74 13.86 19.75
N TYR A 179 24.03 13.55 19.69
CA TYR A 179 24.71 12.67 20.66
C TYR A 179 25.44 13.47 21.75
N SER A 180 25.21 14.78 21.85
CA SER A 180 25.82 15.66 22.85
C SER A 180 25.51 15.29 24.31
N VAL A 181 24.56 14.38 24.56
CA VAL A 181 24.24 13.86 25.90
C VAL A 181 25.13 12.67 26.33
N LEU A 182 26.01 12.19 25.45
CA LEU A 182 27.01 11.15 25.72
C LEU A 182 28.43 11.73 25.95
N GLN A 183 28.52 13.05 26.11
CA GLN A 183 29.74 13.76 26.55
C GLN A 183 29.54 14.25 27.99
#